data_AF-A0A1T4MS98-F1
#
_entry.id   AF-A0A1T4MS98-F1
#
_cell.length_a   1.000
_cell.length_b   1.000
_cell.length_c   1.000
_cell.angle_alpha   90.00
_cell.angle_beta   90.00
_cell.angle_gamma   90.00
#
_symmetry.space_group_name_H-M   'P 1'
#
loop_
_entity.id
_entity.type
_entity.pdbx_description
1 polymer ?
#
loop_
_entity_poly.entity_id
_entity_poly.type
_entity_poly.pdbx_seq_one_letter_code
_entity_poly.pdbx_strand_id
1 'polypeptide(L)' 'MAHPKRRQSKTRTAKRRSHDHATAPTLALCPNCGAWHVYHTICGECGYYRGKIAIRMEE' A
#
# COMPACT_ATOMS: atom_id res chain seq x y z
N MET A 1 -0.66 -36.53 15.94
CA MET A 1 -0.77 -35.20 15.28
C MET A 1 -1.94 -34.45 15.90
N ALA A 2 -1.80 -33.15 16.13
CA ALA A 2 -2.90 -32.35 16.69
C ALA A 2 -3.92 -32.02 15.60
N HIS A 3 -5.16 -32.47 15.78
CA HIS A 3 -6.28 -32.14 14.90
C HIS A 3 -7.31 -31.28 15.64
N PRO A 4 -7.94 -30.31 14.97
CA PRO A 4 -9.04 -29.56 15.56
C PRO A 4 -10.19 -30.50 15.89
N LYS A 5 -10.56 -30.60 17.17
CA LYS A 5 -11.63 -31.50 17.64
C LYS A 5 -13.01 -31.14 17.06
N ARG A 6 -13.25 -29.86 16.74
CA ARG A 6 -14.53 -29.35 16.22
C ARG A 6 -14.31 -28.21 15.24
N ARG A 7 -15.29 -28.00 14.35
CA ARG A 7 -15.36 -26.82 13.48
C ARG A 7 -15.42 -25.54 14.32
N GLN A 8 -14.67 -24.54 13.88
CA GLN A 8 -14.70 -23.20 14.48
C GLN A 8 -16.02 -22.50 14.09
N SER A 9 -16.69 -21.84 15.04
CA SER A 9 -17.93 -21.12 14.72
C SER A 9 -17.68 -19.95 13.76
N LYS A 10 -18.72 -19.54 13.03
CA LYS A 10 -18.64 -18.38 12.11
C LYS A 10 -18.21 -17.12 12.87
N THR A 11 -18.81 -16.87 14.03
CA THR A 11 -18.48 -15.75 14.91
C THR A 11 -17.02 -15.76 15.36
N ARG A 12 -16.47 -16.93 15.74
CA ARG A 12 -15.07 -17.04 16.18
C ARG A 12 -14.09 -16.79 15.03
N THR A 13 -14.42 -17.28 13.84
CA THR A 13 -13.63 -17.03 12.62
C THR A 13 -13.66 -15.54 12.23
N ALA A 14 -14.84 -14.91 12.27
CA ALA A 14 -15.00 -13.50 11.95
C ALA A 14 -14.28 -12.58 12.96
N LYS A 15 -14.40 -12.87 14.26
CA LYS A 15 -13.66 -12.15 15.32
C LYS A 15 -12.14 -12.29 15.17
N ARG A 16 -11.65 -13.45 14.76
CA ARG A 16 -10.21 -13.62 14.51
C ARG A 16 -9.73 -12.74 13.33
N ARG A 17 -10.55 -12.62 12.29
CA ARG A 17 -10.24 -11.81 11.08
C ARG A 17 -10.52 -10.32 11.24
N SER A 18 -10.90 -9.84 12.42
CA SER A 18 -11.24 -8.41 12.62
C SER A 18 -10.05 -7.48 12.40
N HIS A 19 -8.83 -8.00 12.58
CA HIS A 19 -7.60 -7.25 12.36
C HIS A 19 -7.02 -7.43 10.95
N ASP A 20 -7.57 -8.35 10.14
CA ASP A 20 -7.11 -8.66 8.78
C ASP A 20 -7.66 -7.63 7.77
N HIS A 21 -7.37 -6.35 8.00
CA HIS A 21 -7.77 -5.26 7.11
C HIS A 21 -6.57 -4.77 6.29
N ALA A 22 -6.83 -4.37 5.05
CA ALA A 22 -5.81 -3.74 4.22
C ALA A 22 -5.61 -2.29 4.68
N THR A 23 -4.36 -1.88 4.89
CA THR A 23 -4.00 -0.50 5.20
C THR A 23 -3.75 0.28 3.91
N ALA A 24 -4.37 1.45 3.76
CA ALA A 24 -4.12 2.31 2.62
C ALA A 24 -2.68 2.85 2.65
N PRO A 25 -1.98 2.92 1.49
CA PRO A 25 -0.66 3.52 1.41
C PRO A 25 -0.73 5.04 1.64
N THR A 26 0.35 5.59 2.19
CA THR A 26 0.48 7.04 2.37
C THR A 26 0.86 7.70 1.04
N LEU A 27 -0.09 8.48 0.49
CA LEU A 27 0.08 9.19 -0.76
C LEU A 27 0.35 10.68 -0.50
N ALA A 28 1.20 11.28 -1.33
CA ALA A 28 1.51 12.70 -1.36
C ALA A 28 1.29 13.27 -2.76
N LEU A 29 1.05 14.57 -2.82
CA LEU A 29 1.02 15.33 -4.06
C LEU A 29 2.44 15.64 -4.53
N CYS A 30 2.73 15.32 -5.78
CA CYS A 30 4.00 15.67 -6.40
C CYS A 30 4.06 17.19 -6.64
N PRO A 31 5.11 17.90 -6.20
CA PRO A 31 5.23 19.34 -6.41
C PRO A 31 5.45 19.74 -7.88
N ASN A 32 5.85 18.81 -8.75
CA ASN A 32 6.20 19.13 -10.14
C ASN A 32 5.04 18.88 -11.13
N CYS A 33 4.34 17.75 -11.02
CA CYS A 33 3.24 17.41 -11.92
C CYS A 33 1.84 17.44 -11.26
N GLY A 34 1.76 17.56 -9.93
CA GLY A 34 0.49 17.52 -9.21
C GLY A 34 -0.15 16.13 -9.07
N ALA A 35 0.50 15.08 -9.58
CA ALA A 35 0.01 13.71 -9.45
C ALA A 35 0.27 13.12 -8.05
N TRP A 36 -0.52 12.10 -7.70
CA TRP A 36 -0.33 11.35 -6.46
C TRP A 36 0.84 10.38 -6.58
N HIS A 37 1.72 10.36 -5.58
CA HIS A 37 2.79 9.38 -5.49
C HIS A 37 2.91 8.84 -4.06
N VAL A 38 3.55 7.68 -3.90
CA VAL A 38 3.84 7.13 -2.58
C VAL A 38 4.87 8.01 -1.88
N TYR A 39 4.67 8.24 -0.58
CA TYR A 39 5.60 9.06 0.20
C TYR A 39 7.03 8.54 0.10
N HIS A 40 8.00 9.45 -0.07
CA HIS A 40 9.43 9.16 -0.23
C HIS A 40 9.84 8.32 -1.45
N THR A 41 8.98 8.11 -2.45
CA THR A 41 9.36 7.47 -3.72
C THR A 41 9.49 8.50 -4.84
N ILE A 42 10.16 8.10 -5.93
CA ILE A 42 10.16 8.86 -7.19
C ILE A 42 8.72 8.90 -7.73
N CYS A 43 8.31 10.05 -8.26
CA CYS A 43 7.02 10.15 -8.92
C CYS A 43 7.03 9.34 -10.23
N GLY A 44 6.10 8.41 -10.38
CA GLY A 44 6.03 7.52 -11.55
C GLY A 44 5.67 8.22 -12.86
N GLU A 45 5.01 9.38 -12.80
CA GLU A 45 4.62 10.12 -14.01
C GLU A 45 5.72 11.05 -14.52
N CYS A 46 6.38 11.79 -13.63
CA CYS A 46 7.36 12.80 -14.04
C CYS A 46 8.82 12.40 -13.81
N GLY A 47 9.10 11.29 -13.11
CA GLY A 47 10.47 10.83 -12.84
C GLY A 47 11.25 11.71 -11.84
N TYR A 48 10.59 12.70 -11.22
CA TYR A 48 11.20 13.59 -10.25
C TYR A 48 11.15 13.05 -8.82
N TYR A 49 12.21 13.35 -8.06
CA TYR A 49 12.28 13.17 -6.62
C TYR A 49 12.99 14.37 -5.99
N ARG A 50 12.35 15.02 -5.01
CA ARG A 50 12.90 16.18 -4.29
C ARG A 50 13.48 17.27 -5.22
N GLY A 51 12.77 17.58 -6.31
CA GLY A 51 13.14 18.63 -7.26
C GLY A 51 14.26 18.25 -8.25
N LYS A 52 14.77 17.01 -8.21
CA LYS A 52 15.76 16.50 -9.18
C LYS A 52 15.14 15.43 -10.07
N ILE A 53 15.54 15.40 -11.33
CA ILE A 53 15.20 14.31 -12.27
C ILE A 53 16.02 13.09 -11.86
N ALA A 54 15.34 12.06 -11.34
CA ALA A 54 15.98 10.81 -10.95
C ALA A 54 15.97 9.81 -12.10
N ILE A 55 14.88 9.81 -12.89
CA ILE A 55 14.71 8.96 -14.07
C ILE A 55 14.37 9.88 -15.23
N ARG A 56 15.13 9.78 -16.33
CA ARG A 56 14.68 10.33 -17.61
C ARG A 56 13.69 9.34 -18.18
N MET A 57 12.42 9.68 -18.11
CA MET A 57 11.38 8.94 -18.82
C MET A 57 11.55 9.31 -20.31
N GLU A 58 12.23 8.45 -21.07
CA GLU A 58 12.03 8.40 -22.52
C GLU A 58 10.71 7.65 -22.75
N GLU A 59 9.92 8.13 -23.71
CA GLU A 59 8.51 7.78 -23.99
C GLU A 59 8.13 6.29 -23.80
#